data_AF-A0A521S5Y5-F1
#
_entry.id   AF-A0A521S5Y5-F1
#
_cell.length_a   1.000
_cell.length_b   1.000
_cell.length_c   1.000
_cell.angle_alpha   90.00
_cell.angle_beta   90.00
_cell.angle_gamma   90.00
#
_symmetry.space_group_name_H-M   'P 1'
#
loop_
_entity.id
_entity.type
_entity.pdbx_description
1 polymer ?
#
loop_
_entity_poly.entity_id
_entity_poly.type
_entity_poly.pdbx_seq_one_letter_code
_entity_poly.pdbx_strand_id
1 'polypeptide(L)'
;MSGSPGALISLEIGAGGLESRRAFLKSLLFRTVGWGALFSLDLSWADSLLAHADSSAPPPSPSPSSLNLDDPRYVSLIKDLTQRHQFAAADLKALFGKVLLQSEIIEKFERPPELLPYYEYRRRFIKEELVLQGQAYIQEN
;
A
#
# COMPACT_ATOMS: atom_id res chain seq x y z
N MET A 1 -60.70 -31.22 42.76
CA MET A 1 -60.01 -31.90 41.64
C MET A 1 -58.86 -30.97 41.25
N SER A 2 -57.65 -31.19 41.78
CA SER A 2 -56.60 -32.06 41.20
C SER A 2 -56.21 -31.59 39.78
N GLY A 3 -54.99 -31.19 39.46
CA GLY A 3 -53.74 -31.20 40.22
C GLY A 3 -52.61 -30.49 39.46
N SER A 4 -51.51 -30.35 40.20
CA SER A 4 -50.12 -29.91 39.98
C SER A 4 -49.52 -29.43 38.64
N PRO A 5 -48.43 -28.62 38.75
CA PRO A 5 -47.78 -27.87 37.67
C PRO A 5 -46.61 -28.62 37.00
N GLY A 6 -46.35 -28.31 35.74
CA GLY A 6 -45.26 -28.86 34.93
C GLY A 6 -44.03 -27.96 34.85
N ALA A 7 -42.97 -28.43 35.50
CA ALA A 7 -41.55 -28.34 35.12
C ALA A 7 -40.89 -26.96 34.86
N LEU A 8 -40.09 -26.59 35.87
CA LEU A 8 -38.91 -25.75 35.79
C LEU A 8 -37.90 -26.26 34.74
N ILE A 9 -37.42 -25.37 33.86
CA ILE A 9 -36.11 -25.52 33.23
C ILE A 9 -35.37 -24.21 33.46
N SER A 10 -34.58 -24.20 34.53
CA SER A 10 -33.50 -23.24 34.76
C SER A 10 -32.45 -23.45 33.68
N LEU A 11 -32.20 -22.43 32.86
CA LEU A 11 -31.03 -22.39 31.99
C LEU A 11 -29.99 -21.50 32.67
N GLU A 12 -29.09 -22.16 33.41
CA GLU A 12 -27.81 -21.58 33.84
C GLU A 12 -27.03 -21.15 32.60
N ILE A 13 -26.99 -19.84 32.35
CA ILE A 13 -25.99 -19.26 31.44
C ILE A 13 -24.73 -19.07 32.28
N GLY A 14 -23.77 -19.95 32.04
CA GLY A 14 -22.49 -20.03 32.73
C GLY A 14 -21.75 -18.69 32.74
N ALA A 15 -21.49 -18.20 33.95
CA ALA A 15 -20.46 -17.23 34.25
C ALA A 15 -19.09 -17.91 34.10
N GLY A 16 -18.52 -17.85 32.91
CA GLY A 16 -17.19 -18.43 32.63
C GLY A 16 -16.57 -17.81 31.40
N GLY A 17 -15.84 -16.71 31.56
CA GLY A 17 -15.11 -16.13 30.43
C GLY A 17 -14.47 -14.76 30.60
N LEU A 18 -14.32 -14.24 31.83
CA LEU A 18 -13.79 -12.88 32.07
C LEU A 18 -12.47 -12.80 32.86
N GLU A 19 -11.85 -13.92 33.20
CA GLU A 19 -10.66 -13.93 34.08
C GLU A 19 -9.31 -14.18 33.36
N SER A 20 -9.29 -14.46 32.05
CA SER A 20 -8.04 -14.80 31.33
C SER A 20 -7.30 -13.64 30.65
N ARG A 21 -7.48 -12.38 31.08
CA ARG A 21 -6.76 -11.22 30.48
C ARG A 21 -6.03 -10.31 31.45
N ARG A 22 -5.75 -10.76 32.69
CA ARG A 22 -5.11 -9.92 33.73
C ARG A 22 -3.72 -10.36 34.20
N ALA A 23 -3.04 -11.28 33.49
CA ALA A 23 -1.78 -11.86 33.95
C ALA A 23 -0.57 -11.68 33.01
N PHE A 24 -0.45 -10.55 32.30
CA PHE A 24 0.76 -10.26 31.52
C PHE A 24 1.20 -8.79 31.64
N LEU A 25 1.50 -8.36 32.87
CA LEU A 25 1.93 -6.98 33.14
C LEU A 25 3.17 -6.84 34.03
N LYS A 26 3.91 -7.90 34.39
CA LYS A 26 4.93 -7.74 35.45
C LYS A 26 6.18 -8.60 35.29
N SER A 27 6.99 -8.36 34.25
CA SER A 27 8.44 -8.53 34.37
C SER A 27 9.17 -7.98 33.13
N LEU A 28 9.48 -6.69 33.10
CA LEU A 28 10.73 -6.20 32.52
C LEU A 28 10.97 -4.76 32.94
N LEU A 29 11.06 -4.56 34.26
CA LEU A 29 11.72 -3.38 34.80
C LEU A 29 13.18 -3.73 35.08
N PHE A 30 14.02 -2.70 34.99
CA PHE A 30 15.41 -2.61 35.43
C PHE A 30 16.51 -3.02 34.45
N ARG A 31 16.98 -2.02 33.68
CA ARG A 31 18.41 -1.69 33.64
C ARG A 31 18.66 -0.28 33.10
N THR A 32 18.61 0.69 34.01
CA THR A 32 19.41 1.92 33.89
C THR A 32 20.77 1.65 34.54
N VAL A 33 21.87 2.07 33.93
CA VAL A 33 23.02 2.77 34.57
C VAL A 33 24.14 2.88 33.52
N GLY A 34 24.51 4.13 33.24
CA GLY A 34 25.83 4.54 32.79
C GLY A 34 26.16 4.25 31.32
N TRP A 35 26.49 5.31 30.58
CA TRP A 35 27.86 5.58 30.13
C TRP A 35 27.80 6.96 29.48
N GLY A 36 28.18 7.96 30.25
CA GLY A 36 28.62 9.21 29.68
C GLY A 36 29.99 9.00 29.02
N ALA A 37 30.29 9.93 28.12
CA ALA A 37 31.58 10.20 27.50
C ALA A 37 31.82 9.57 26.11
N LEU A 38 32.09 10.49 25.19
CA LEU A 38 32.86 10.36 23.95
C LEU A 38 32.12 9.82 22.72
N PHE A 39 31.21 10.66 22.22
CA PHE A 39 31.03 10.81 20.76
C PHE A 39 32.31 11.38 20.15
N SER A 40 33.34 10.54 20.00
CA SER A 40 34.37 10.73 18.98
C SER A 40 33.94 9.91 17.77
N LEU A 41 33.00 10.46 17.00
CA LEU A 41 32.75 9.96 15.64
C LEU A 41 33.92 10.44 14.79
N ASP A 42 34.86 9.53 14.57
CA ASP A 42 35.91 9.68 13.56
C ASP A 42 35.21 9.74 12.18
N LEU A 43 35.18 10.94 11.59
CA LEU A 43 34.59 11.21 10.27
C LEU A 43 35.50 10.70 9.13
N SER A 44 36.02 9.47 9.21
CA SER A 44 36.94 8.94 8.18
C SER A 44 36.23 8.35 6.95
N TRP A 45 34.89 8.42 6.87
CA TRP A 45 34.16 7.92 5.69
C TRP A 45 34.31 8.80 4.44
N ALA A 46 34.79 10.04 4.59
CA ALA A 46 34.86 11.02 3.50
C ALA A 46 35.95 10.69 2.46
N ASP A 47 37.02 10.00 2.85
CA ASP A 47 38.13 9.69 1.93
C ASP A 47 37.84 8.48 1.01
N SER A 48 36.83 7.67 1.31
CA SER A 48 36.45 6.55 0.44
C SER A 48 35.62 6.95 -0.78
N LEU A 49 35.16 8.20 -0.87
CA LEU A 49 34.27 8.65 -1.95
C LEU A 49 34.99 9.34 -3.12
N LEU A 50 36.29 9.61 -3.03
CA LEU A 50 37.02 10.27 -4.13
C LEU A 50 37.84 9.34 -5.04
N ALA A 51 37.89 8.03 -4.78
CA ALA A 51 38.73 7.09 -5.56
C ALA A 51 38.02 6.35 -6.71
N HIS A 52 36.73 6.61 -6.98
CA HIS A 52 35.96 5.94 -8.06
C HIS A 52 35.41 6.92 -9.11
N ALA A 53 36.05 8.08 -9.28
CA ALA A 53 35.75 9.02 -10.37
C ALA A 53 36.39 8.55 -11.70
N ASP A 54 36.17 7.29 -12.06
CA ASP A 54 36.42 6.82 -13.43
C ASP A 54 35.21 5.97 -13.86
N SER A 55 34.46 6.47 -14.84
CA SER A 55 33.37 5.81 -15.54
C SER A 55 32.03 5.58 -14.78
N SER A 56 31.28 6.64 -14.50
CA SER A 56 29.83 6.52 -14.27
C SER A 56 29.05 7.64 -14.98
N ALA A 57 28.87 7.46 -16.29
CA ALA A 57 27.74 8.10 -16.95
C ALA A 57 26.45 7.66 -16.22
N PRO A 58 25.49 8.57 -15.94
CA PRO A 58 24.20 8.16 -15.38
C PRO A 58 23.57 7.09 -16.29
N PRO A 59 22.93 6.05 -15.73
CA PRO A 59 22.27 5.04 -16.56
C PRO A 59 21.28 5.75 -17.50
N PRO A 60 21.26 5.39 -18.80
CA PRO A 60 20.34 6.01 -19.74
C PRO A 60 18.91 5.81 -19.22
N SER A 61 18.19 6.90 -19.01
CA SER A 61 16.78 6.87 -18.67
C SER A 61 16.03 6.10 -19.76
N PRO A 62 15.13 5.16 -19.43
CA PRO A 62 14.39 4.44 -20.45
C PRO A 62 13.54 5.44 -21.25
N SER A 63 13.84 5.60 -22.54
CA SER A 63 13.04 6.40 -23.46
C SER A 63 11.61 5.84 -23.51
N PRO A 64 10.57 6.70 -23.58
CA PRO A 64 9.19 6.24 -23.68
C PRO A 64 9.01 5.42 -24.96
N SER A 65 8.58 4.17 -24.82
CA SER A 65 8.35 3.25 -25.94
C SER A 65 6.95 3.45 -26.51
N SER A 66 6.82 3.58 -27.83
CA SER A 66 5.52 3.62 -28.50
C SER A 66 4.86 2.23 -28.54
N LEU A 67 3.53 2.18 -28.68
CA LEU A 67 2.82 0.93 -28.91
C LEU A 67 3.18 0.30 -30.26
N ASN A 68 3.39 -1.02 -30.28
CA ASN A 68 3.48 -1.78 -31.53
C ASN A 68 2.07 -2.22 -31.96
N LEU A 69 1.42 -1.49 -32.86
CA LEU A 69 0.05 -1.77 -33.28
C LEU A 69 -0.10 -3.06 -34.10
N ASP A 70 1.00 -3.67 -34.53
CA ASP A 70 1.02 -4.96 -35.23
C ASP A 70 1.02 -6.16 -34.26
N ASP A 71 1.18 -5.92 -32.95
CA ASP A 71 1.03 -6.97 -31.93
C ASP A 71 -0.40 -7.54 -31.97
N PRO A 72 -0.56 -8.88 -32.01
CA PRO A 72 -1.87 -9.53 -32.06
C PRO A 72 -2.86 -9.04 -31.01
N ARG A 73 -2.39 -8.61 -29.83
CA ARG A 73 -3.23 -8.08 -28.74
C ARG A 73 -3.92 -6.77 -29.12
N TYR A 74 -3.23 -5.86 -29.81
CA TYR A 74 -3.84 -4.60 -30.24
C TYR A 74 -4.67 -4.79 -31.51
N VAL A 75 -4.26 -5.69 -32.40
CA VAL A 75 -5.07 -6.07 -33.57
C VAL A 75 -6.42 -6.63 -33.15
N SER A 76 -6.45 -7.55 -32.18
CA SER A 76 -7.70 -8.10 -31.65
C SER A 76 -8.54 -7.05 -30.93
N LEU A 77 -7.93 -6.20 -30.11
CA LEU A 77 -8.63 -5.12 -29.41
C LEU A 77 -9.28 -4.13 -30.38
N ILE A 78 -8.57 -3.67 -31.41
CA ILE A 78 -9.12 -2.74 -32.41
C ILE A 78 -10.29 -3.40 -33.15
N LYS A 79 -10.17 -4.68 -33.49
CA LYS A 79 -11.27 -5.45 -34.11
C LYS A 79 -12.49 -5.52 -33.19
N ASP A 80 -12.29 -5.83 -31.91
CA ASP A 80 -13.38 -5.90 -30.94
C ASP A 80 -14.09 -4.55 -30.75
N LEU A 81 -13.31 -3.47 -30.64
CA LEU A 81 -13.84 -2.10 -30.53
C LEU A 81 -14.61 -1.69 -31.79
N THR A 82 -14.11 -2.04 -32.96
CA THR A 82 -14.79 -1.78 -34.24
C THR A 82 -16.12 -2.54 -34.33
N GLN A 83 -16.13 -3.82 -33.93
CA GLN A 83 -17.32 -4.67 -34.06
C GLN A 83 -18.41 -4.37 -33.02
N ARG A 84 -18.01 -4.15 -31.76
CA ARG A 84 -18.98 -3.99 -30.65
C ARG A 84 -19.44 -2.55 -30.50
N HIS A 85 -18.58 -1.59 -30.78
CA HIS A 85 -18.81 -0.17 -30.50
C HIS A 85 -18.77 0.70 -31.76
N GLN A 86 -18.62 0.10 -32.95
CA GLN A 86 -18.71 0.79 -34.26
C GLN A 86 -17.69 1.91 -34.44
N PHE A 87 -16.56 1.85 -33.73
CA PHE A 87 -15.44 2.76 -33.97
C PHE A 87 -14.81 2.49 -35.34
N ALA A 88 -14.37 3.54 -36.03
CA ALA A 88 -13.58 3.37 -37.24
C ALA A 88 -12.17 2.86 -36.88
N ALA A 89 -11.76 1.75 -37.49
CA ALA A 89 -10.44 1.15 -37.22
C ALA A 89 -9.28 2.11 -37.53
N ALA A 90 -9.42 2.97 -38.54
CA ALA A 90 -8.41 3.98 -38.89
C ALA A 90 -8.20 5.01 -37.77
N ASP A 91 -9.29 5.48 -37.17
CA ASP A 91 -9.24 6.45 -36.06
C ASP A 91 -8.63 5.82 -34.81
N LEU A 92 -8.99 4.57 -34.50
CA LEU A 92 -8.38 3.83 -33.40
C LEU A 92 -6.87 3.64 -33.58
N LYS A 93 -6.42 3.29 -34.80
CA LYS A 93 -4.98 3.19 -35.10
C LYS A 93 -4.28 4.53 -34.97
N ALA A 94 -4.89 5.61 -35.46
CA ALA A 94 -4.34 6.96 -35.34
C ALA A 94 -4.26 7.43 -33.88
N LEU A 95 -5.23 7.04 -33.04
CA LEU A 95 -5.25 7.35 -31.61
C LEU A 95 -4.21 6.52 -30.86
N PHE A 96 -4.20 5.20 -31.03
CA PHE A 96 -3.24 4.33 -30.34
C PHE A 96 -1.80 4.55 -30.81
N GLY A 97 -1.58 4.98 -32.05
CA GLY A 97 -0.24 5.35 -32.54
C GLY A 97 0.39 6.55 -31.82
N LYS A 98 -0.41 7.33 -31.07
CA LYS A 98 0.07 8.44 -30.24
C LYS A 98 0.34 8.04 -28.79
N VAL A 99 0.00 6.81 -28.40
CA VAL A 99 0.15 6.35 -27.02
C VAL A 99 1.61 6.01 -26.74
N LEU A 100 2.09 6.54 -25.63
CA LEU A 100 3.42 6.25 -25.09
C LEU A 100 3.30 5.34 -23.88
N LEU A 101 4.08 4.26 -23.86
CA LEU A 101 4.23 3.39 -22.72
C LEU A 101 5.05 4.10 -21.64
N GLN A 102 4.51 4.10 -20.43
CA GLN A 102 5.15 4.67 -19.25
C GLN A 102 5.74 3.52 -18.44
N SER A 103 7.06 3.32 -18.53
CA SER A 103 7.75 2.22 -17.83
C SER A 103 7.52 2.27 -16.33
N GLU A 104 7.55 3.46 -15.72
CA GLU A 104 7.28 3.64 -14.29
C GLU A 104 5.90 3.13 -13.87
N ILE A 105 4.89 3.24 -14.75
CA ILE A 105 3.54 2.72 -14.47
C ILE A 105 3.56 1.20 -14.54
N ILE A 106 4.18 0.62 -15.58
CA ILE A 106 4.30 -0.84 -15.74
C ILE A 106 5.01 -1.43 -14.52
N GLU A 107 6.13 -0.85 -14.13
CA GLU A 107 6.90 -1.25 -12.94
C GLU A 107 6.07 -1.17 -11.66
N LYS A 108 5.23 -0.14 -11.49
CA LYS A 108 4.32 -0.04 -10.33
C LYS A 108 3.29 -1.16 -10.31
N PHE A 109 2.78 -1.61 -11.46
CA PHE A 109 1.86 -2.75 -11.56
C PHE A 109 2.54 -4.09 -11.28
N GLU A 110 3.84 -4.21 -11.54
CA GLU A 110 4.63 -5.43 -11.30
C GLU A 110 5.06 -5.58 -9.83
N ARG A 111 4.90 -4.55 -9.00
CA ARG A 111 5.24 -4.62 -7.58
C ARG A 111 4.35 -5.65 -6.88
N PRO A 112 4.93 -6.49 -5.99
CA PRO A 112 4.12 -7.41 -5.20
C PRO A 112 3.14 -6.64 -4.31
N PRO A 113 1.98 -7.22 -3.97
CA PRO A 113 1.01 -6.57 -3.10
C PRO A 113 1.63 -6.14 -1.78
N GLU A 114 1.47 -4.86 -1.43
CA GLU A 114 1.90 -4.34 -0.13
C GLU A 114 0.88 -4.74 0.95
N LEU A 115 1.26 -5.68 1.83
CA LEU A 115 0.48 -6.04 3.01
C LEU A 115 0.92 -5.22 4.22
N LEU A 116 0.12 -4.22 4.57
CA LEU A 116 0.31 -3.40 5.77
C LEU A 116 -0.71 -3.79 6.85
N PRO A 117 -0.31 -3.90 8.13
CA PRO A 117 -1.24 -4.00 9.23
C PRO A 117 -2.22 -2.83 9.25
N TYR A 118 -3.48 -3.09 9.62
CA TYR A 118 -4.55 -2.07 9.59
C TYR A 118 -4.17 -0.78 10.34
N TYR A 119 -3.49 -0.89 11.49
CA TYR A 119 -3.12 0.28 12.29
C TYR A 119 -2.09 1.17 11.58
N GLU A 120 -1.21 0.61 10.75
CA GLU A 120 -0.26 1.37 9.94
C GLU A 120 -0.95 2.00 8.74
N TYR A 121 -1.83 1.25 8.06
CA TYR A 121 -2.63 1.75 6.94
C TYR A 121 -3.53 2.93 7.38
N ARG A 122 -4.26 2.78 8.50
CA ARG A 122 -5.15 3.82 9.05
C ARG A 122 -4.42 5.15 9.24
N ARG A 123 -3.19 5.12 9.76
CA ARG A 123 -2.38 6.31 10.04
C ARG A 123 -1.96 7.05 8.76
N ARG A 124 -1.97 6.40 7.58
CA ARG A 124 -1.66 7.07 6.30
C ARG A 124 -2.79 8.00 5.85
N PHE A 125 -4.05 7.71 6.22
CA PHE A 125 -5.23 8.43 5.73
C PHE A 125 -5.95 9.26 6.81
N ILE A 126 -6.00 8.79 8.06
CA ILE A 126 -6.62 9.53 9.17
C ILE A 126 -5.55 10.43 9.80
N LYS A 127 -5.35 11.61 9.20
CA LYS A 127 -4.45 12.66 9.69
C LYS A 127 -5.26 13.92 9.93
N GLU A 128 -4.88 14.71 10.92
CA GLU A 128 -5.58 15.95 11.28
C GLU A 128 -5.69 16.89 10.06
N GLU A 129 -4.60 17.00 9.28
CA GLU A 129 -4.55 17.86 8.11
C GLU A 129 -5.56 17.43 7.04
N LEU A 130 -5.69 16.11 6.80
CA LEU A 130 -6.63 15.56 5.83
C LEU A 130 -8.10 15.70 6.30
N VAL A 131 -8.34 15.63 7.61
CA VAL A 131 -9.68 15.85 8.18
C VAL A 131 -10.11 17.30 7.99
N LEU A 132 -9.24 18.26 8.30
CA LEU A 132 -9.53 19.68 8.11
C LEU A 132 -9.74 20.02 6.62
N GLN A 133 -8.92 19.45 5.73
CA GLN A 133 -9.13 19.58 4.28
C GLN A 133 -10.49 19.02 3.85
N GLY A 134 -10.90 17.87 4.37
CA GLY A 134 -12.21 17.29 4.10
C GLY A 134 -13.37 18.16 4.59
N GLN A 135 -13.24 18.76 5.78
CA GLN A 135 -14.24 19.69 6.31
C GLN A 135 -14.37 20.95 5.45
N ALA A 136 -13.25 21.54 5.03
CA ALA A 136 -13.25 22.69 4.14
C ALA A 136 -13.94 22.35 2.80
N TYR A 137 -13.58 21.22 2.18
CA TYR A 137 -14.21 20.76 0.94
C TYR A 137 -15.73 20.63 1.05
N ILE A 138 -16.24 20.10 2.17
CA ILE A 138 -17.68 19.97 2.43
C ILE A 138 -18.36 21.32 2.66
N GLN A 139 -17.66 22.32 3.20
CA GLN A 139 -18.22 23.66 3.38
C GLN A 139 -18.28 24.44 2.06
N GLU A 140 -17.36 24.15 1.14
CA GLU A 140 -17.25 24.80 -0.16
C GLU A 140 -18.19 24.23 -1.24
N ASN A 141 -18.72 23.01 -1.07
CA ASN A 141 -19.51 22.28 -2.08
C ASN A 141 -20.83 21.74 -1.50
#